data_AF-A0A973HVP9-F1
#
_entry.id   AF-A0A973HVP9-F1
#
_cell.length_a   1.000
_cell.length_b   1.000
_cell.length_c   1.000
_cell.angle_alpha   90.00
_cell.angle_beta   90.00
_cell.angle_gamma   90.00
#
_symmetry.space_group_name_H-M   'P 1'
#
loop_
_entity.id
_entity.type
_entity.pdbx_description
1 polymer ?
#
loop_
_entity_poly.entity_id
_entity_poly.type
_entity_poly.pdbx_seq_one_letter_code
_entity_poly.pdbx_strand_id
1 'polypeptide(L)'
;MRIDRRGFMRVLAATTAWLAGGNARAAEPEWTCEIHQQTRNTRLGPVGRKWWPTSRKWRRVKAYAGHERIALPAPTSPGERPLVDVIDGFQVADGFAKQPLGLAELSRLLQFTNGVTQKPILRAAPSAGALYAGEIYVIAQRVTGLEPGVYYYAPPGHALVPIRSGPRIDAVSGALERPGQLSSAPAVVLLTNVFGRYGWRYANRAYRYALIDTGHIGENLRLAARSAGLVDTAPLRFHDERLSELLGIDGRREAVCAVHAVGHAGKGTPSPRVRSFSEVKNAPAGWGDTERYHASSCLVEGAHVASNADVRTATARGAPLTLRPPQTVEACIRNRRSAQRFADRKLPRDALDWILDAAVGHPALTRALNVELLLAVHRVAALEPGLYRYQAGSARLVSLRKADLRESLVRSCLGQDKAGACAVAFFVVGNLRPAIEALGERGYRDLLIEAGGIGQRIYLAAEAAGLAARNLAAFRDDDLNGLLDLDGRERAVLHLTLAGREA
;
A
#
# COMPACT_ATOMS: atom_id res chain seq x y z
N MET A 1 40.05 -40.98 31.41
CA MET A 1 39.37 -39.69 31.65
C MET A 1 38.04 -39.99 32.34
N ARG A 2 37.99 -39.90 33.67
CA ARG A 2 36.78 -40.18 34.48
C ARG A 2 35.84 -38.97 34.39
N ILE A 3 34.64 -39.17 33.86
CA ILE A 3 33.60 -38.12 33.83
C ILE A 3 32.99 -38.04 35.24
N ASP A 4 33.13 -36.88 35.86
CA ASP A 4 32.59 -36.55 37.16
C ASP A 4 31.05 -36.57 37.13
N ARG A 5 30.46 -37.61 37.73
CA ARG A 5 29.01 -37.80 37.86
C ARG A 5 28.32 -36.70 38.68
N ARG A 6 29.06 -35.92 39.50
CA ARG A 6 28.48 -34.81 40.27
C ARG A 6 28.26 -33.56 39.41
N GLY A 7 29.04 -33.36 38.36
CA GLY A 7 28.84 -32.30 37.37
C GLY A 7 27.58 -32.49 36.53
N PHE A 8 27.33 -33.72 36.07
CA PHE A 8 26.18 -34.04 35.22
C PHE A 8 24.84 -33.96 35.98
N MET A 9 24.80 -34.40 37.24
CA MET A 9 23.59 -34.28 38.08
C MET A 9 23.27 -32.83 38.47
N ARG A 10 24.26 -31.93 38.57
CA ARG A 10 24.02 -30.49 38.77
C ARG A 10 23.43 -29.81 37.54
N VAL A 11 23.81 -30.24 36.33
CA VAL A 11 23.21 -29.74 35.09
C VAL A 11 21.75 -30.18 34.99
N LEU A 12 21.43 -31.43 35.35
CA LEU A 12 20.05 -31.94 35.35
C LEU A 12 19.17 -31.28 36.42
N ALA A 13 19.70 -31.03 37.62
CA ALA A 13 18.97 -30.34 38.71
C ALA A 13 18.71 -28.85 38.40
N ALA A 14 19.63 -28.20 37.68
CA ALA A 14 19.42 -26.83 37.19
C ALA A 14 18.37 -26.78 36.06
N THR A 15 18.26 -27.85 35.24
CA THR A 15 17.20 -27.93 34.22
C THR A 15 15.83 -28.22 34.84
N THR A 16 15.74 -29.01 35.91
CA THR A 16 14.46 -29.24 36.61
C THR A 16 14.03 -28.05 37.48
N ALA A 17 14.95 -27.28 38.07
CA ALA A 17 14.62 -26.03 38.74
C ALA A 17 14.17 -24.92 37.77
N TRP A 18 14.68 -24.90 36.53
CA TRP A 18 14.19 -24.00 35.47
C TRP A 18 12.79 -24.40 34.96
N LEU A 19 12.43 -25.68 35.05
CA LEU A 19 11.08 -26.18 34.73
C LEU A 19 10.07 -26.04 35.88
N ALA A 20 10.52 -25.89 37.13
CA ALA A 20 9.67 -25.74 38.31
C ALA A 20 9.58 -24.29 38.84
N GLY A 21 10.48 -23.41 38.42
CA GLY A 21 10.37 -21.97 38.64
C GLY A 21 9.40 -21.36 37.64
N GLY A 22 8.11 -21.43 37.97
CA GLY A 22 7.06 -20.66 37.30
C GLY A 22 7.37 -19.18 37.36
N ASN A 23 8.16 -18.69 36.40
CA ASN A 23 8.08 -17.31 35.99
C ASN A 23 6.63 -17.11 35.60
N ALA A 24 5.93 -16.28 36.35
CA ALA A 24 4.73 -15.62 35.86
C ALA A 24 5.10 -15.09 34.47
N ARG A 25 4.66 -15.81 33.43
CA ARG A 25 4.63 -15.24 32.09
C ARG A 25 3.86 -13.96 32.29
N ALA A 26 4.52 -12.81 32.10
CA ALA A 26 3.80 -11.56 31.91
C ALA A 26 2.68 -11.90 30.93
N ALA A 27 1.42 -11.77 31.38
CA ALA A 27 0.27 -12.22 30.62
C ALA A 27 0.48 -11.75 29.18
N GLU A 28 0.54 -12.68 28.22
CA GLU A 28 0.61 -12.29 26.82
C GLU A 28 -0.55 -11.31 26.57
N PRO A 29 -0.32 -10.19 25.87
CA PRO A 29 -1.38 -9.22 25.70
C PRO A 29 -2.58 -9.92 25.06
N GLU A 30 -3.79 -9.58 25.52
CA GLU A 30 -5.07 -10.10 25.06
C GLU A 30 -5.29 -9.95 23.53
N TRP A 31 -4.41 -9.20 22.85
CA TRP A 31 -4.41 -8.94 21.41
C TRP A 31 -2.96 -8.83 20.86
N THR A 32 -2.76 -9.15 19.58
CA THR A 32 -1.50 -9.00 18.83
C THR A 32 -1.79 -8.93 17.33
N CYS A 33 -0.90 -8.31 16.55
CA CYS A 33 -0.90 -8.46 15.08
C CYS A 33 0.18 -9.47 14.69
N GLU A 34 -0.21 -10.70 14.43
CA GLU A 34 0.67 -11.81 14.11
C GLU A 34 1.45 -11.55 12.82
N ILE A 35 0.77 -11.07 11.77
CA ILE A 35 1.46 -10.75 10.52
C ILE A 35 2.54 -9.70 10.79
N HIS A 36 2.24 -8.64 11.56
CA HIS A 36 3.25 -7.66 11.91
C HIS A 36 4.41 -8.32 12.65
N GLN A 37 4.17 -8.98 13.78
CA GLN A 37 5.22 -9.55 14.63
C GLN A 37 6.15 -10.49 13.86
N GLN A 38 5.60 -11.34 12.99
CA GLN A 38 6.35 -12.35 12.24
C GLN A 38 7.11 -11.77 11.03
N THR A 39 6.81 -10.55 10.61
CA THR A 39 7.40 -9.94 9.40
C THR A 39 8.33 -8.75 9.68
N ARG A 40 8.55 -8.40 10.96
CA ARG A 40 9.52 -7.38 11.39
C ARG A 40 10.95 -7.82 11.12
N ASN A 41 11.83 -6.87 10.85
CA ASN A 41 13.28 -7.02 10.77
C ASN A 41 13.86 -6.63 12.12
N THR A 42 14.26 -7.62 12.90
CA THR A 42 14.87 -7.39 14.21
C THR A 42 16.38 -7.68 14.15
N ARG A 43 17.11 -7.39 15.22
CA ARG A 43 18.53 -7.79 15.32
C ARG A 43 18.71 -9.31 15.35
N LEU A 44 17.70 -10.03 15.81
CA LEU A 44 17.66 -11.48 15.90
C LEU A 44 17.01 -12.13 14.65
N GLY A 45 16.46 -11.32 13.74
CA GLY A 45 16.06 -11.67 12.37
C GLY A 45 14.77 -10.98 11.88
N PRO A 46 14.49 -10.95 10.57
CA PRO A 46 15.36 -11.16 9.42
C PRO A 46 15.73 -9.85 8.72
N VAL A 47 16.75 -9.88 7.87
CA VAL A 47 16.87 -9.04 6.68
C VAL A 47 17.46 -9.97 5.61
N GLY A 48 16.68 -10.31 4.58
CA GLY A 48 17.09 -11.02 3.35
C GLY A 48 17.78 -12.38 3.53
N ARG A 49 17.04 -13.45 3.86
CA ARG A 49 17.56 -14.84 3.85
C ARG A 49 18.21 -15.16 2.49
N LYS A 50 19.53 -15.34 2.46
CA LYS A 50 20.26 -16.00 1.36
C LYS A 50 20.79 -17.34 1.85
N TRP A 51 20.11 -18.42 1.51
CA TRP A 51 20.72 -19.75 1.47
C TRP A 51 20.28 -20.42 0.15
N TRP A 52 21.25 -20.54 -0.76
CA TRP A 52 21.19 -20.97 -2.17
C TRP A 52 20.43 -20.06 -3.17
N PRO A 53 20.92 -19.90 -4.42
CA PRO A 53 20.19 -19.20 -5.45
C PRO A 53 19.00 -20.05 -5.83
N THR A 54 17.79 -19.64 -5.46
CA THR A 54 16.62 -20.15 -6.14
C THR A 54 16.72 -19.65 -7.59
N SER A 55 17.15 -20.55 -8.48
CA SER A 55 17.29 -20.37 -9.93
C SER A 55 15.97 -20.01 -10.63
N ARG A 56 14.86 -19.93 -9.87
CA ARG A 56 13.54 -19.59 -10.38
C ARG A 56 13.44 -18.10 -10.67
N LYS A 57 13.88 -17.71 -11.87
CA LYS A 57 13.61 -16.38 -12.43
C LYS A 57 12.09 -16.21 -12.56
N TRP A 58 11.49 -15.43 -11.67
CA TRP A 58 10.10 -15.04 -11.80
C TRP A 58 9.95 -14.05 -12.94
N ARG A 59 9.05 -14.34 -13.89
CA ARG A 59 8.66 -13.34 -14.88
C ARG A 59 8.00 -12.19 -14.16
N ARG A 60 8.40 -10.95 -14.51
CA ARG A 60 7.83 -9.71 -13.96
C ARG A 60 6.43 -9.39 -14.53
N VAL A 61 5.92 -10.24 -15.41
CA VAL A 61 4.66 -10.07 -16.15
C VAL A 61 4.08 -11.46 -16.38
N LYS A 62 2.75 -11.61 -16.24
CA LYS A 62 2.06 -12.86 -16.57
C LYS A 62 2.02 -13.08 -18.08
N ALA A 63 1.90 -14.34 -18.47
CA ALA A 63 1.65 -14.72 -19.86
C ALA A 63 0.39 -15.59 -19.89
N TYR A 64 -0.47 -15.30 -20.86
CA TYR A 64 -1.67 -16.06 -21.17
C TYR A 64 -1.48 -16.63 -22.57
N ALA A 65 -0.97 -17.86 -22.66
CA ALA A 65 -0.67 -18.51 -23.93
C ALA A 65 -1.98 -18.83 -24.66
N GLY A 66 -2.02 -18.61 -25.98
CA GLY A 66 -3.21 -18.88 -26.80
C GLY A 66 -4.31 -17.80 -26.71
N HIS A 67 -4.14 -16.75 -25.89
CA HIS A 67 -5.07 -15.63 -25.85
C HIS A 67 -4.60 -14.50 -26.78
N GLU A 68 -5.48 -14.06 -27.68
CA GLU A 68 -5.23 -12.90 -28.53
C GLU A 68 -5.16 -11.61 -27.71
N ARG A 69 -4.23 -10.71 -28.07
CA ARG A 69 -4.05 -9.44 -27.36
C ARG A 69 -4.76 -8.32 -28.08
N ILE A 70 -5.50 -7.52 -27.33
CA ILE A 70 -6.13 -6.29 -27.80
C ILE A 70 -5.17 -5.14 -27.49
N ALA A 71 -4.54 -4.57 -28.52
CA ALA A 71 -3.70 -3.40 -28.36
C ALA A 71 -4.55 -2.22 -27.86
N LEU A 72 -4.11 -1.56 -26.79
CA LEU A 72 -4.77 -0.34 -26.33
C LEU A 72 -4.34 0.84 -27.19
N PRO A 73 -5.23 1.80 -27.48
CA PRO A 73 -4.86 3.03 -28.16
C PRO A 73 -3.81 3.78 -27.35
N ALA A 74 -3.06 4.68 -28.00
CA ALA A 74 -2.09 5.50 -27.29
C ALA A 74 -2.78 6.26 -26.13
N PRO A 75 -2.15 6.33 -24.94
CA PRO A 75 -2.73 6.98 -23.77
C PRO A 75 -2.74 8.51 -24.00
N THR A 76 -3.82 9.03 -24.59
CA THR A 76 -3.97 10.45 -24.95
C THR A 76 -4.15 11.35 -23.73
N SER A 77 -3.84 12.64 -23.89
CA SER A 77 -3.80 13.67 -22.83
C SER A 77 -4.89 14.76 -22.81
N PRO A 78 -6.10 14.61 -23.38
CA PRO A 78 -7.08 15.68 -23.26
C PRO A 78 -7.52 15.85 -21.80
N GLY A 79 -7.45 17.07 -21.28
CA GLY A 79 -7.97 17.44 -19.98
C GLY A 79 -7.11 17.05 -18.76
N GLU A 80 -5.79 16.91 -18.90
CA GLU A 80 -4.91 16.71 -17.74
C GLU A 80 -5.05 17.86 -16.74
N ARG A 81 -5.12 17.55 -15.45
CA ARG A 81 -5.26 18.55 -14.38
C ARG A 81 -4.01 18.61 -13.52
N PRO A 82 -3.64 19.81 -13.02
CA PRO A 82 -2.60 19.94 -11.99
C PRO A 82 -2.88 19.02 -10.79
N LEU A 83 -1.84 18.41 -10.23
CA LEU A 83 -1.97 17.51 -9.08
C LEU A 83 -2.63 18.23 -7.89
N VAL A 84 -2.30 19.51 -7.67
CA VAL A 84 -2.90 20.35 -6.62
C VAL A 84 -4.42 20.46 -6.75
N ASP A 85 -4.94 20.66 -7.96
CA ASP A 85 -6.38 20.79 -8.16
C ASP A 85 -7.11 19.45 -7.97
N VAL A 86 -6.44 18.35 -8.33
CA VAL A 86 -6.97 16.99 -8.14
C VAL A 86 -7.04 16.62 -6.65
N ILE A 87 -6.04 16.99 -5.87
CA ILE A 87 -6.00 16.75 -4.42
C ILE A 87 -7.03 17.64 -3.69
N ASP A 88 -7.01 18.95 -3.94
CA ASP A 88 -7.96 19.91 -3.33
C ASP A 88 -9.43 19.51 -3.58
N GLY A 89 -9.71 19.04 -4.80
CA GLY A 89 -11.05 18.63 -5.25
C GLY A 89 -11.35 17.14 -5.04
N PHE A 90 -10.54 16.43 -4.26
CA PHE A 90 -10.69 14.99 -4.11
C PHE A 90 -11.97 14.64 -3.33
N GLN A 91 -12.82 13.82 -3.97
CA GLN A 91 -14.05 13.30 -3.39
C GLN A 91 -14.24 11.85 -3.82
N VAL A 92 -14.65 11.01 -2.87
CA VAL A 92 -15.02 9.62 -3.15
C VAL A 92 -16.38 9.62 -3.87
N ALA A 93 -16.54 8.74 -4.86
CA ALA A 93 -17.80 8.59 -5.57
C ALA A 93 -18.94 8.16 -4.63
N ASP A 94 -20.06 8.89 -4.65
CA ASP A 94 -21.33 8.43 -4.06
C ASP A 94 -22.00 7.35 -4.93
N GLY A 95 -21.55 7.20 -6.18
CA GLY A 95 -21.97 6.19 -7.14
C GLY A 95 -21.57 6.56 -8.56
N PHE A 96 -22.05 5.77 -9.52
CA PHE A 96 -21.66 5.89 -10.93
C PHE A 96 -22.87 6.06 -11.83
N ALA A 97 -22.75 6.94 -12.82
CA ALA A 97 -23.70 7.00 -13.90
C ALA A 97 -23.57 5.76 -14.81
N LYS A 98 -24.66 5.39 -15.49
CA LYS A 98 -24.64 4.28 -16.47
C LYS A 98 -23.89 4.64 -17.77
N GLN A 99 -23.36 5.86 -17.88
CA GLN A 99 -22.56 6.30 -19.02
C GLN A 99 -21.36 5.34 -19.25
N PRO A 100 -21.10 4.93 -20.50
CA PRO A 100 -19.95 4.10 -20.82
C PRO A 100 -18.62 4.88 -20.71
N LEU A 101 -17.53 4.17 -20.47
CA LEU A 101 -16.17 4.70 -20.66
C LEU A 101 -15.71 4.46 -22.11
N GLY A 102 -14.94 5.36 -22.68
CA GLY A 102 -14.22 5.11 -23.93
C GLY A 102 -13.02 4.20 -23.73
N LEU A 103 -12.67 3.40 -24.75
CA LEU A 103 -11.44 2.59 -24.72
C LEU A 103 -10.16 3.44 -24.53
N ALA A 104 -10.14 4.67 -25.05
CA ALA A 104 -9.03 5.61 -24.86
C ALA A 104 -8.92 6.10 -23.39
N GLU A 105 -10.04 6.29 -22.70
CA GLU A 105 -10.05 6.64 -21.27
C GLU A 105 -9.53 5.46 -20.45
N LEU A 106 -10.03 4.24 -20.71
CA LEU A 106 -9.53 3.04 -20.04
C LEU A 106 -8.03 2.81 -20.31
N SER A 107 -7.58 2.99 -21.55
CA SER A 107 -6.17 2.93 -21.94
C SER A 107 -5.32 3.89 -21.10
N ARG A 108 -5.72 5.17 -21.04
CA ARG A 108 -5.06 6.21 -20.25
C ARG A 108 -4.95 5.80 -18.78
N LEU A 109 -6.06 5.36 -18.16
CA LEU A 109 -6.08 4.93 -16.77
C LEU A 109 -5.07 3.80 -16.51
N LEU A 110 -5.07 2.76 -17.34
CA LEU A 110 -4.17 1.61 -17.17
C LEU A 110 -2.70 1.98 -17.35
N GLN A 111 -2.40 2.89 -18.28
CA GLN A 111 -1.04 3.39 -18.47
C GLN A 111 -0.52 4.09 -17.21
N PHE A 112 -1.28 5.04 -16.66
CA PHE A 112 -0.84 5.82 -15.50
C PHE A 112 -0.98 5.07 -14.17
N THR A 113 -1.79 4.02 -14.11
CA THR A 113 -1.91 3.14 -12.94
C THR A 113 -0.64 2.31 -12.73
N ASN A 114 -0.25 1.52 -13.73
CA ASN A 114 0.92 0.62 -13.63
C ASN A 114 1.55 0.28 -15.00
N GLY A 115 1.34 1.09 -16.03
CA GLY A 115 1.96 0.92 -17.34
C GLY A 115 3.47 1.18 -17.32
N VAL A 116 4.17 0.79 -18.38
CA VAL A 116 5.61 1.02 -18.52
C VAL A 116 5.87 2.48 -18.85
N THR A 117 6.66 3.18 -18.02
CA THR A 117 7.03 4.59 -18.19
C THR A 117 8.50 4.77 -18.57
N GLN A 118 9.34 3.74 -18.43
CA GLN A 118 10.73 3.74 -18.92
C GLN A 118 11.20 2.33 -19.28
N LYS A 119 12.03 2.23 -20.33
CA LYS A 119 12.70 0.97 -20.71
C LYS A 119 13.89 0.66 -19.78
N PRO A 120 14.25 -0.62 -19.54
CA PRO A 120 13.64 -1.83 -20.12
C PRO A 120 12.24 -2.14 -19.55
N ILE A 121 12.01 -2.04 -18.23
CA ILE A 121 10.66 -2.16 -17.61
C ILE A 121 10.64 -1.43 -16.25
N LEU A 122 10.56 -0.10 -16.25
CA LEU A 122 10.09 0.65 -15.09
C LEU A 122 8.64 1.07 -15.29
N ARG A 123 7.84 0.95 -14.23
CA ARG A 123 6.40 1.22 -14.28
C ARG A 123 6.04 2.55 -13.62
N ALA A 124 4.81 2.99 -13.87
CA ALA A 124 4.21 4.15 -13.24
C ALA A 124 4.29 4.09 -11.70
N ALA A 125 3.87 2.96 -11.11
CA ALA A 125 4.03 2.72 -9.68
C ALA A 125 5.47 2.27 -9.33
N PRO A 126 6.05 2.77 -8.22
CA PRO A 126 7.26 2.19 -7.67
C PRO A 126 7.01 0.75 -7.19
N SER A 127 8.09 -0.03 -7.12
CA SER A 127 8.01 -1.42 -6.64
C SER A 127 9.30 -1.81 -5.92
N ALA A 128 9.18 -2.49 -4.78
CA ALA A 128 10.34 -2.87 -3.96
C ALA A 128 11.36 -3.71 -4.76
N GLY A 129 12.50 -3.12 -5.11
CA GLY A 129 13.52 -3.79 -5.93
C GLY A 129 13.08 -4.08 -7.37
N ALA A 130 12.07 -3.36 -7.88
CA ALA A 130 11.55 -3.46 -9.24
C ALA A 130 11.12 -4.89 -9.64
N LEU A 131 10.48 -5.61 -8.70
CA LEU A 131 10.01 -6.98 -8.90
C LEU A 131 8.60 -7.04 -9.47
N TYR A 132 7.80 -5.98 -9.30
CA TYR A 132 6.47 -5.80 -9.88
C TYR A 132 5.54 -6.98 -9.62
N ALA A 133 5.22 -7.24 -8.35
CA ALA A 133 4.28 -8.30 -7.99
C ALA A 133 2.83 -7.97 -8.35
N GLY A 134 2.48 -6.69 -8.37
CA GLY A 134 1.15 -6.18 -8.71
C GLY A 134 0.76 -6.44 -10.16
N GLU A 135 -0.40 -7.06 -10.35
CA GLU A 135 -1.07 -7.29 -11.63
C GLU A 135 -2.43 -6.58 -11.65
N ILE A 136 -2.92 -6.30 -12.86
CA ILE A 136 -4.16 -5.55 -13.07
C ILE A 136 -5.12 -6.39 -13.91
N TYR A 137 -6.34 -6.55 -13.40
CA TYR A 137 -7.46 -7.09 -14.15
C TYR A 137 -8.55 -6.03 -14.27
N VAL A 138 -9.20 -6.00 -15.43
CA VAL A 138 -10.31 -5.10 -15.73
C VAL A 138 -11.56 -5.93 -15.96
N ILE A 139 -12.58 -5.62 -15.19
CA ILE A 139 -13.95 -6.07 -15.41
C ILE A 139 -14.61 -4.99 -16.24
N ALA A 140 -14.66 -5.20 -17.55
CA ALA A 140 -15.29 -4.28 -18.48
C ALA A 140 -16.79 -4.60 -18.53
N GLN A 141 -17.63 -3.61 -18.24
CA GLN A 141 -19.09 -3.74 -18.29
C GLN A 141 -19.70 -2.88 -19.39
N ARG A 142 -19.26 -1.61 -19.49
CA ARG A 142 -19.72 -0.65 -20.50
C ARG A 142 -18.52 0.18 -20.95
N VAL A 143 -17.66 -0.42 -21.76
CA VAL A 143 -16.50 0.25 -22.34
C VAL A 143 -16.67 0.27 -23.86
N THR A 144 -16.85 1.44 -24.45
CA THR A 144 -17.03 1.60 -25.89
C THR A 144 -15.80 1.09 -26.63
N GLY A 145 -15.99 0.13 -27.55
CA GLY A 145 -14.90 -0.53 -28.29
C GLY A 145 -14.28 -1.73 -27.58
N LEU A 146 -14.88 -2.22 -26.49
CA LEU A 146 -14.44 -3.43 -25.79
C LEU A 146 -15.65 -4.24 -25.33
N GLU A 147 -15.71 -5.53 -25.71
CA GLU A 147 -16.79 -6.42 -25.28
C GLU A 147 -16.82 -6.59 -23.76
N PRO A 148 -18.00 -6.71 -23.12
CA PRO A 148 -18.09 -7.00 -21.70
C PRO A 148 -17.34 -8.29 -21.33
N GLY A 149 -16.53 -8.25 -20.27
CA GLY A 149 -15.66 -9.36 -19.92
C GLY A 149 -14.65 -9.08 -18.81
N VAL A 150 -13.81 -10.07 -18.56
CA VAL A 150 -12.65 -9.99 -17.67
C VAL A 150 -11.39 -9.94 -18.52
N TYR A 151 -10.56 -8.93 -18.32
CA TYR A 151 -9.34 -8.71 -19.07
C TYR A 151 -8.15 -8.62 -18.13
N TYR A 152 -7.02 -9.22 -18.52
CA TYR A 152 -5.73 -8.95 -17.90
C TYR A 152 -5.05 -7.80 -18.63
N TYR A 153 -4.57 -6.79 -17.91
CA TYR A 153 -3.73 -5.75 -18.51
C TYR A 153 -2.28 -6.22 -18.56
N ALA A 154 -1.72 -6.36 -19.75
CA ALA A 154 -0.33 -6.68 -20.01
C ALA A 154 0.49 -5.38 -20.15
N PRO A 155 1.28 -4.98 -19.13
CA PRO A 155 1.95 -3.67 -19.17
C PRO A 155 2.98 -3.55 -20.31
N PRO A 156 3.82 -4.57 -20.62
CA PRO A 156 4.61 -4.55 -21.84
C PRO A 156 3.72 -4.68 -23.07
N GLY A 157 3.87 -3.73 -23.99
CA GLY A 157 3.07 -3.67 -25.21
C GLY A 157 1.72 -2.99 -25.00
N HIS A 158 1.39 -2.56 -23.78
CA HIS A 158 0.18 -1.78 -23.46
C HIS A 158 -1.08 -2.39 -24.10
N ALA A 159 -1.45 -3.57 -23.61
CA ALA A 159 -2.52 -4.37 -24.22
C ALA A 159 -3.41 -5.03 -23.16
N LEU A 160 -4.64 -5.34 -23.55
CA LEU A 160 -5.55 -6.20 -22.79
C LEU A 160 -5.51 -7.62 -23.33
N VAL A 161 -5.67 -8.59 -22.44
CA VAL A 161 -5.83 -10.00 -22.77
C VAL A 161 -7.19 -10.48 -22.25
N PRO A 162 -8.12 -10.90 -23.11
CA PRO A 162 -9.43 -11.40 -22.67
C PRO A 162 -9.25 -12.71 -21.92
N ILE A 163 -9.73 -12.77 -20.69
CA ILE A 163 -9.65 -13.94 -19.81
C ILE A 163 -11.00 -14.67 -19.77
N ARG A 164 -12.11 -13.91 -19.72
CA ARG A 164 -13.48 -14.45 -19.73
C ARG A 164 -14.41 -13.49 -20.45
N SER A 165 -15.37 -14.02 -21.21
CA SER A 165 -16.40 -13.24 -21.89
C SER A 165 -17.65 -13.02 -21.03
N GLY A 166 -18.36 -11.93 -21.32
CA GLY A 166 -19.64 -11.59 -20.75
C GLY A 166 -19.55 -10.73 -19.47
N PRO A 167 -20.66 -10.09 -19.08
CA PRO A 167 -20.70 -9.17 -17.94
C PRO A 167 -20.40 -9.91 -16.63
N ARG A 168 -19.62 -9.27 -15.75
CA ARG A 168 -19.27 -9.80 -14.41
C ARG A 168 -19.36 -8.75 -13.30
N ILE A 169 -19.89 -7.56 -13.60
CA ILE A 169 -19.95 -6.46 -12.63
C ILE A 169 -20.75 -6.85 -11.38
N ASP A 170 -21.86 -7.56 -11.54
CA ASP A 170 -22.71 -7.97 -10.42
C ASP A 170 -22.08 -9.09 -9.58
N ALA A 171 -21.26 -9.95 -10.19
CA ALA A 171 -20.49 -10.94 -9.45
C ALA A 171 -19.43 -10.27 -8.57
N VAL A 172 -18.75 -9.23 -9.07
CA VAL A 172 -17.81 -8.44 -8.26
C VAL A 172 -18.53 -7.65 -7.19
N SER A 173 -19.56 -6.88 -7.58
CA SER A 173 -20.37 -6.06 -6.69
C SER A 173 -20.99 -6.90 -5.57
N GLY A 174 -21.47 -8.10 -5.92
CA GLY A 174 -22.02 -9.10 -5.01
C GLY A 174 -20.98 -9.87 -4.19
N ALA A 175 -19.67 -9.61 -4.30
CA ALA A 175 -18.65 -10.15 -3.40
C ALA A 175 -18.21 -9.14 -2.33
N LEU A 176 -18.66 -7.89 -2.42
CA LEU A 176 -18.27 -6.80 -1.52
C LEU A 176 -19.11 -6.79 -0.24
N GLU A 177 -18.64 -6.02 0.74
CA GLU A 177 -19.37 -5.78 2.00
C GLU A 177 -20.71 -5.10 1.77
N ARG A 178 -20.80 -4.23 0.76
CA ARG A 178 -22.05 -3.58 0.34
C ARG A 178 -22.43 -4.08 -1.06
N PRO A 179 -23.20 -5.18 -1.18
CA PRO A 179 -23.65 -5.70 -2.46
C PRO A 179 -24.41 -4.66 -3.29
N GLY A 180 -24.16 -4.61 -4.59
CA GLY A 180 -24.83 -3.68 -5.50
C GLY A 180 -24.13 -2.31 -5.62
N GLN A 181 -23.20 -1.96 -4.71
CA GLN A 181 -22.58 -0.63 -4.69
C GLN A 181 -21.80 -0.29 -5.98
N LEU A 182 -21.34 -1.32 -6.73
CA LEU A 182 -20.60 -1.13 -7.99
C LEU A 182 -21.39 -1.50 -9.24
N SER A 183 -22.66 -1.90 -9.13
CA SER A 183 -23.42 -2.43 -10.28
C SER A 183 -23.62 -1.41 -11.40
N SER A 184 -23.62 -0.11 -11.07
CA SER A 184 -23.67 0.97 -12.06
C SER A 184 -22.29 1.39 -12.59
N ALA A 185 -21.18 0.82 -12.15
CA ALA A 185 -19.86 1.18 -12.67
C ALA A 185 -19.66 0.67 -14.11
N PRO A 186 -19.05 1.45 -15.02
CA PRO A 186 -18.74 1.02 -16.37
C PRO A 186 -17.52 0.06 -16.43
N ALA A 187 -16.59 0.19 -15.48
CA ALA A 187 -15.48 -0.72 -15.32
C ALA A 187 -15.05 -0.85 -13.85
N VAL A 188 -14.52 -2.02 -13.49
CA VAL A 188 -13.86 -2.27 -12.20
C VAL A 188 -12.47 -2.81 -12.44
N VAL A 189 -11.49 -2.25 -11.73
CA VAL A 189 -10.09 -2.65 -11.74
C VAL A 189 -9.82 -3.46 -10.47
N LEU A 190 -9.38 -4.70 -10.64
CA LEU A 190 -8.95 -5.59 -9.57
C LEU A 190 -7.42 -5.65 -9.56
N LEU A 191 -6.82 -5.27 -8.43
CA LEU A 191 -5.38 -5.34 -8.22
C LEU A 191 -5.05 -6.66 -7.52
N THR A 192 -4.20 -7.48 -8.12
CA THR A 192 -3.72 -8.75 -7.52
C THR A 192 -2.22 -8.68 -7.25
N ASN A 193 -1.71 -9.58 -6.41
CA ASN A 193 -0.26 -9.77 -6.25
C ASN A 193 0.15 -11.22 -6.48
N VAL A 194 1.16 -11.42 -7.33
CA VAL A 194 1.88 -12.70 -7.44
C VAL A 194 2.96 -12.75 -6.36
N PHE A 195 2.63 -13.24 -5.17
CA PHE A 195 3.46 -13.16 -3.97
C PHE A 195 4.87 -13.76 -4.14
N GLY A 196 4.98 -14.82 -4.95
CA GLY A 196 6.26 -15.48 -5.24
C GLY A 196 7.33 -14.55 -5.84
N ARG A 197 6.93 -13.47 -6.55
CA ARG A 197 7.87 -12.46 -7.09
C ARG A 197 8.59 -11.69 -6.00
N TYR A 198 7.99 -11.56 -4.82
CA TYR A 198 8.62 -10.98 -3.64
C TYR A 198 9.25 -12.02 -2.73
N GLY A 199 8.60 -13.19 -2.57
CA GLY A 199 9.04 -14.24 -1.66
C GLY A 199 10.49 -14.66 -1.83
N TRP A 200 10.96 -14.79 -3.09
CA TRP A 200 12.35 -15.23 -3.36
C TRP A 200 13.41 -14.24 -2.86
N ARG A 201 13.10 -12.93 -2.78
CA ARG A 201 14.06 -11.88 -2.39
C ARG A 201 13.88 -11.42 -0.95
N TYR A 202 12.63 -11.36 -0.49
CA TYR A 202 12.29 -10.71 0.79
C TYR A 202 11.69 -11.66 1.83
N ALA A 203 11.56 -12.95 1.50
CA ALA A 203 11.06 -13.98 2.41
C ALA A 203 9.76 -13.53 3.11
N ASN A 204 9.73 -13.52 4.45
CA ASN A 204 8.59 -13.15 5.26
C ASN A 204 8.11 -11.69 5.03
N ARG A 205 8.96 -10.76 4.60
CA ARG A 205 8.52 -9.38 4.25
C ARG A 205 7.79 -9.25 2.92
N ALA A 206 7.75 -10.31 2.12
CA ALA A 206 7.13 -10.28 0.81
C ALA A 206 5.67 -9.80 0.85
N TYR A 207 4.92 -10.21 1.88
CA TYR A 207 3.52 -9.81 2.04
C TYR A 207 3.36 -8.31 2.27
N ARG A 208 4.19 -7.71 3.15
CA ARG A 208 4.16 -6.26 3.40
C ARG A 208 4.40 -5.45 2.13
N TYR A 209 5.42 -5.83 1.36
CA TYR A 209 5.78 -5.11 0.14
C TYR A 209 4.74 -5.28 -0.97
N ALA A 210 4.10 -6.45 -1.08
CA ALA A 210 2.98 -6.66 -1.99
C ALA A 210 1.82 -5.70 -1.70
N LEU A 211 1.45 -5.54 -0.42
CA LEU A 211 0.33 -4.69 -0.02
C LEU A 211 0.67 -3.19 -0.11
N ILE A 212 1.88 -2.79 0.26
CA ILE A 212 2.36 -1.40 0.05
C ILE A 212 2.38 -1.04 -1.44
N ASP A 213 2.90 -1.92 -2.30
CA ASP A 213 2.85 -1.70 -3.76
C ASP A 213 1.40 -1.62 -4.28
N THR A 214 0.48 -2.39 -3.72
CA THR A 214 -0.96 -2.30 -4.04
C THR A 214 -1.47 -0.90 -3.75
N GLY A 215 -1.06 -0.32 -2.62
CA GLY A 215 -1.35 1.07 -2.28
C GLY A 215 -0.85 2.06 -3.32
N HIS A 216 0.41 1.93 -3.74
CA HIS A 216 0.99 2.77 -4.78
C HIS A 216 0.26 2.69 -6.12
N ILE A 217 -0.10 1.47 -6.54
CA ILE A 217 -0.81 1.23 -7.80
C ILE A 217 -2.23 1.80 -7.71
N GLY A 218 -2.94 1.52 -6.61
CA GLY A 218 -4.29 2.00 -6.39
C GLY A 218 -4.37 3.52 -6.41
N GLU A 219 -3.46 4.21 -5.73
CA GLU A 219 -3.49 5.68 -5.67
C GLU A 219 -3.23 6.33 -7.03
N ASN A 220 -2.35 5.75 -7.84
CA ASN A 220 -2.17 6.20 -9.23
C ASN A 220 -3.48 6.11 -10.03
N LEU A 221 -4.24 5.03 -9.88
CA LEU A 221 -5.53 4.88 -10.58
C LEU A 221 -6.51 5.98 -10.16
N ARG A 222 -6.60 6.26 -8.86
CA ARG A 222 -7.51 7.30 -8.33
C ARG A 222 -7.15 8.67 -8.88
N LEU A 223 -5.88 9.06 -8.78
CA LEU A 223 -5.41 10.36 -9.25
C LEU A 223 -5.57 10.50 -10.78
N ALA A 224 -5.26 9.44 -11.54
CA ALA A 224 -5.46 9.44 -12.99
C ALA A 224 -6.95 9.54 -13.37
N ALA A 225 -7.84 8.85 -12.64
CA ALA A 225 -9.29 8.96 -12.84
C ALA A 225 -9.79 10.38 -12.57
N ARG A 226 -9.39 10.98 -11.45
CA ARG A 226 -9.78 12.36 -11.09
C ARG A 226 -9.22 13.39 -12.07
N SER A 227 -7.97 13.22 -12.53
CA SER A 227 -7.38 14.07 -13.57
C SER A 227 -8.21 14.01 -14.86
N ALA A 228 -8.67 12.82 -15.26
CA ALA A 228 -9.55 12.62 -16.41
C ALA A 228 -11.01 13.09 -16.20
N GLY A 229 -11.34 13.70 -15.06
CA GLY A 229 -12.71 14.14 -14.74
C GLY A 229 -13.67 13.03 -14.35
N LEU A 230 -13.16 11.83 -14.06
CA LEU A 230 -13.93 10.69 -13.57
C LEU A 230 -14.00 10.70 -12.04
N VAL A 231 -14.85 9.85 -11.48
CA VAL A 231 -14.91 9.54 -10.04
C VAL A 231 -14.46 8.10 -9.80
N ASP A 232 -14.10 7.81 -8.55
CA ASP A 232 -13.66 6.48 -8.16
C ASP A 232 -14.18 6.09 -6.76
N THR A 233 -14.24 4.79 -6.51
CA THR A 233 -14.33 4.22 -5.15
C THR A 233 -13.49 2.96 -5.05
N ALA A 234 -12.92 2.70 -3.88
CA ALA A 234 -11.94 1.63 -3.65
C ALA A 234 -12.33 0.72 -2.45
N PRO A 235 -13.39 -0.10 -2.58
CA PRO A 235 -13.80 -0.98 -1.49
C PRO A 235 -12.74 -2.06 -1.21
N LEU A 236 -12.21 -2.07 0.03
CA LEU A 236 -11.21 -3.06 0.46
C LEU A 236 -11.80 -4.26 1.21
N ARG A 237 -13.10 -4.26 1.54
CA ARG A 237 -13.78 -5.38 2.21
C ARG A 237 -14.60 -6.20 1.22
N PHE A 238 -14.16 -7.43 0.98
CA PHE A 238 -14.73 -8.35 0.00
C PHE A 238 -14.39 -9.80 0.34
N HIS A 239 -15.18 -10.74 -0.18
CA HIS A 239 -14.95 -12.16 -0.09
C HIS A 239 -13.81 -12.58 -1.04
N ASP A 240 -12.62 -12.85 -0.50
CA ASP A 240 -11.39 -13.07 -1.28
C ASP A 240 -11.48 -14.26 -2.25
N GLU A 241 -12.08 -15.38 -1.82
CA GLU A 241 -12.24 -16.59 -2.64
C GLU A 241 -13.12 -16.34 -3.88
N ARG A 242 -14.30 -15.74 -3.72
CA ARG A 242 -15.22 -15.44 -4.84
C ARG A 242 -14.57 -14.58 -5.92
N LEU A 243 -13.76 -13.58 -5.52
CA LEU A 243 -13.05 -12.75 -6.50
C LEU A 243 -11.88 -13.50 -7.17
N SER A 244 -11.22 -14.41 -6.45
CA SER A 244 -10.16 -15.26 -7.00
C SER A 244 -10.70 -16.25 -8.04
N GLU A 245 -11.82 -16.90 -7.75
CA GLU A 245 -12.55 -17.77 -8.68
C GLU A 245 -12.97 -17.01 -9.95
N LEU A 246 -13.52 -15.81 -9.79
CA LEU A 246 -13.92 -14.95 -10.91
C LEU A 246 -12.74 -14.67 -11.85
N LEU A 247 -11.55 -14.41 -11.30
CA LEU A 247 -10.33 -14.19 -12.09
C LEU A 247 -9.68 -15.48 -12.62
N GLY A 248 -10.05 -16.65 -12.07
CA GLY A 248 -9.40 -17.92 -12.38
C GLY A 248 -7.97 -18.01 -11.83
N ILE A 249 -7.73 -17.40 -10.67
CA ILE A 249 -6.46 -17.49 -9.92
C ILE A 249 -6.63 -18.36 -8.69
N ASP A 250 -5.53 -18.85 -8.11
CA ASP A 250 -5.57 -19.84 -7.03
C ASP A 250 -5.92 -19.27 -5.65
N GLY A 251 -6.03 -17.95 -5.51
CA GLY A 251 -6.32 -17.28 -4.24
C GLY A 251 -5.25 -17.47 -3.17
N ARG A 252 -4.07 -17.99 -3.53
CA ARG A 252 -2.99 -18.35 -2.59
C ARG A 252 -1.66 -17.75 -3.01
N ARG A 253 -1.19 -18.10 -4.20
CA ARG A 253 0.07 -17.59 -4.79
C ARG A 253 -0.14 -16.31 -5.56
N GLU A 254 -1.35 -16.17 -6.11
CA GLU A 254 -1.87 -14.92 -6.62
C GLU A 254 -3.26 -14.67 -6.02
N ALA A 255 -3.47 -13.48 -5.48
CA ALA A 255 -4.74 -13.13 -4.86
C ALA A 255 -5.10 -11.66 -5.06
N VAL A 256 -6.40 -11.37 -4.98
CA VAL A 256 -6.95 -10.02 -5.08
C VAL A 256 -6.63 -9.23 -3.81
N CYS A 257 -5.92 -8.11 -3.97
CA CYS A 257 -5.48 -7.25 -2.88
C CYS A 257 -6.38 -6.00 -2.73
N ALA A 258 -6.89 -5.45 -3.84
CA ALA A 258 -7.78 -4.29 -3.82
C ALA A 258 -8.78 -4.29 -5.00
N VAL A 259 -9.93 -3.64 -4.80
CA VAL A 259 -10.98 -3.42 -5.80
C VAL A 259 -11.13 -1.92 -5.99
N HIS A 260 -11.13 -1.45 -7.24
CA HIS A 260 -11.37 -0.06 -7.60
C HIS A 260 -12.44 0.02 -8.69
N ALA A 261 -13.48 0.82 -8.49
CA ALA A 261 -14.40 1.18 -9.56
C ALA A 261 -14.10 2.59 -10.05
N VAL A 262 -14.20 2.79 -11.36
CA VAL A 262 -13.98 4.07 -12.02
C VAL A 262 -15.09 4.34 -13.03
N GLY A 263 -15.49 5.60 -13.18
CA GLY A 263 -16.53 5.99 -14.13
C GLY A 263 -17.00 7.42 -13.95
N HIS A 264 -18.07 7.79 -14.66
CA HIS A 264 -18.68 9.11 -14.52
C HIS A 264 -19.48 9.23 -13.23
N ALA A 265 -19.44 10.42 -12.63
CA ALA A 265 -20.19 10.73 -11.42
C ALA A 265 -21.68 10.45 -11.62
N GLY A 266 -22.28 9.73 -10.68
CA GLY A 266 -23.72 9.51 -10.64
C GLY A 266 -24.20 9.30 -9.22
N LYS A 267 -25.46 8.90 -9.08
CA LYS A 267 -26.02 8.54 -7.77
C LYS A 267 -25.85 7.04 -7.55
N GLY A 268 -25.39 6.67 -6.36
CA GLY A 268 -25.36 5.28 -5.95
C GLY A 268 -26.77 4.71 -5.85
N THR A 269 -26.93 3.45 -6.21
CA THR A 269 -28.13 2.71 -5.84
C THR A 269 -28.05 2.44 -4.33
N PRO A 270 -29.08 2.77 -3.54
CA PRO A 270 -29.11 2.37 -2.13
C PRO A 270 -28.85 0.87 -2.00
N SER A 271 -27.81 0.48 -1.26
CA SER A 271 -27.47 -0.93 -1.01
C SER A 271 -28.22 -1.38 0.25
N PRO A 272 -29.23 -2.27 0.17
CA PRO A 272 -30.15 -2.45 1.29
C PRO A 272 -29.65 -3.34 2.43
N ARG A 273 -28.45 -3.94 2.34
CA ARG A 273 -27.87 -4.79 3.41
C ARG A 273 -26.35 -4.76 3.38
N VAL A 274 -25.72 -4.40 4.49
CA VAL A 274 -24.29 -4.58 4.71
C VAL A 274 -24.06 -6.05 5.09
N ARG A 275 -23.13 -6.73 4.42
CA ARG A 275 -22.70 -8.08 4.80
C ARG A 275 -21.75 -8.01 5.99
N SER A 276 -21.84 -9.01 6.85
CA SER A 276 -20.81 -9.27 7.84
C SER A 276 -19.79 -10.26 7.28
N PHE A 277 -18.51 -9.94 7.49
CA PHE A 277 -17.39 -10.80 7.11
C PHE A 277 -16.49 -11.05 8.30
N SER A 278 -16.07 -12.29 8.45
CA SER A 278 -15.07 -12.71 9.43
C SER A 278 -13.76 -13.04 8.75
N GLU A 279 -12.64 -12.81 9.44
CA GLU A 279 -11.35 -13.29 8.95
C GLU A 279 -11.20 -14.81 9.09
N VAL A 280 -10.38 -15.40 8.24
CA VAL A 280 -9.94 -16.79 8.40
C VAL A 280 -8.94 -16.85 9.55
N LYS A 281 -9.31 -17.48 10.67
CA LYS A 281 -8.46 -17.51 11.87
C LYS A 281 -7.20 -18.37 11.74
N ASN A 282 -7.29 -19.48 11.00
CA ASN A 282 -6.21 -20.47 10.93
C ASN A 282 -5.82 -20.72 9.47
N ALA A 283 -4.54 -20.48 9.15
CA ALA A 283 -4.00 -20.84 7.85
C ALA A 283 -3.89 -22.37 7.70
N PRO A 284 -4.14 -22.93 6.50
CA PRO A 284 -3.99 -24.37 6.28
C PRO A 284 -2.56 -24.86 6.49
N ALA A 285 -2.43 -26.11 6.95
CA ALA A 285 -1.13 -26.76 7.15
C ALA A 285 -0.36 -26.93 5.82
N GLY A 286 0.98 -26.84 5.88
CA GLY A 286 1.87 -27.03 4.73
C GLY A 286 2.04 -25.81 3.81
N TRP A 287 1.40 -24.68 4.11
CA TRP A 287 1.53 -23.43 3.35
C TRP A 287 2.77 -22.64 3.76
N GLY A 288 3.41 -21.96 2.80
CA GLY A 288 4.56 -21.08 3.05
C GLY A 288 4.17 -19.80 3.80
N ASP A 289 5.14 -19.08 4.38
CA ASP A 289 4.86 -17.94 5.28
C ASP A 289 3.93 -16.89 4.67
N THR A 290 4.21 -16.44 3.44
CA THR A 290 3.37 -15.45 2.76
C THR A 290 1.96 -15.97 2.46
N GLU A 291 1.84 -17.26 2.11
CA GLU A 291 0.55 -17.89 1.86
C GLU A 291 -0.26 -17.96 3.16
N ARG A 292 0.38 -18.24 4.30
CA ARG A 292 -0.27 -18.24 5.62
C ARG A 292 -0.73 -16.83 6.05
N TYR A 293 0.11 -15.81 5.86
CA TYR A 293 -0.28 -14.42 6.14
C TYR A 293 -1.43 -13.96 5.27
N HIS A 294 -1.42 -14.36 3.99
CA HIS A 294 -2.53 -14.02 3.11
C HIS A 294 -3.82 -14.70 3.59
N ALA A 295 -3.77 -16.01 3.80
CA ALA A 295 -4.89 -16.80 4.29
C ALA A 295 -5.48 -16.21 5.57
N SER A 296 -4.65 -15.85 6.58
CA SER A 296 -5.15 -15.31 7.85
C SER A 296 -5.83 -13.94 7.73
N SER A 297 -5.59 -13.20 6.63
CA SER A 297 -6.23 -11.90 6.36
C SER A 297 -7.38 -11.97 5.35
N CYS A 298 -7.70 -13.17 4.84
CA CYS A 298 -8.84 -13.38 3.95
C CYS A 298 -10.15 -13.27 4.72
N LEU A 299 -11.15 -12.68 4.08
CA LEU A 299 -12.50 -12.54 4.61
C LEU A 299 -13.44 -13.61 4.02
N VAL A 300 -14.27 -14.17 4.89
CA VAL A 300 -15.36 -15.12 4.58
C VAL A 300 -16.68 -14.61 5.13
N GLU A 301 -17.80 -15.04 4.54
CA GLU A 301 -19.14 -14.67 4.99
C GLU A 301 -19.41 -15.23 6.40
N GLY A 302 -19.83 -14.37 7.34
CA GLY A 302 -19.98 -14.78 8.74
C GLY A 302 -20.41 -13.65 9.68
N ALA A 303 -20.81 -14.00 10.91
CA ALA A 303 -21.25 -13.04 11.92
C ALA A 303 -20.06 -12.29 12.52
N HIS A 304 -19.67 -11.18 11.90
CA HIS A 304 -18.82 -10.16 12.52
C HIS A 304 -19.72 -9.02 13.00
N VAL A 305 -19.54 -8.61 14.25
CA VAL A 305 -20.14 -7.38 14.76
C VAL A 305 -19.42 -6.24 14.06
N ALA A 306 -20.11 -5.52 13.17
CA ALA A 306 -19.54 -4.32 12.59
C ALA A 306 -19.15 -3.37 13.72
N SER A 307 -17.88 -2.93 13.76
CA SER A 307 -17.66 -1.62 14.35
C SER A 307 -18.39 -0.63 13.44
N ASN A 308 -19.13 0.31 14.03
CA ASN A 308 -19.76 1.44 13.35
C ASN A 308 -18.72 2.40 12.73
N ALA A 309 -17.60 1.88 12.22
CA ALA A 309 -16.54 2.65 11.58
C ALA A 309 -16.93 3.12 10.18
N ASP A 310 -18.20 3.47 9.98
CA ASP A 310 -18.57 4.53 9.07
C ASP A 310 -18.27 5.88 9.75
N VAL A 311 -17.07 6.03 10.34
CA VAL A 311 -16.59 7.35 10.77
C VAL A 311 -16.26 8.10 9.48
N ARG A 312 -17.24 8.86 9.01
CA ARG A 312 -17.01 10.00 8.14
C ARG A 312 -16.28 11.02 9.00
N THR A 313 -14.96 10.94 9.11
CA THR A 313 -14.18 12.07 9.62
C THR A 313 -14.30 13.17 8.58
N ALA A 314 -14.96 14.25 8.95
CA ALA A 314 -14.82 15.50 8.24
C ALA A 314 -13.32 15.84 8.24
N THR A 315 -12.71 15.89 7.06
CA THR A 315 -11.39 16.51 6.94
C THR A 315 -11.60 17.98 7.23
N ALA A 316 -11.08 18.44 8.37
CA ALA A 316 -10.93 19.87 8.58
C ALA A 316 -9.92 20.36 7.55
N ARG A 317 -10.35 21.26 6.66
CA ARG A 317 -9.44 21.89 5.70
C ARG A 317 -8.41 22.69 6.49
N GLY A 318 -7.14 22.42 6.24
CA GLY A 318 -6.05 23.29 6.67
C GLY A 318 -6.18 24.69 6.05
N ALA A 319 -5.34 25.62 6.52
CA ALA A 319 -5.20 26.91 5.86
C ALA A 319 -4.84 26.72 4.36
N PRO A 320 -5.25 27.63 3.46
CA PRO A 320 -4.91 27.54 2.05
C PRO A 320 -3.39 27.39 1.85
N LEU A 321 -2.99 26.42 1.04
CA LEU A 321 -1.59 26.20 0.70
C LEU A 321 -1.02 27.39 -0.09
N THR A 322 0.19 27.79 0.26
CA THR A 322 0.91 28.86 -0.46
C THR A 322 1.49 28.38 -1.78
N LEU A 323 2.05 27.16 -1.81
CA LEU A 323 2.58 26.54 -3.03
C LEU A 323 1.46 25.80 -3.77
N ARG A 324 1.27 26.12 -5.06
CA ARG A 324 0.38 25.39 -5.98
C ARG A 324 1.18 24.97 -7.23
N PRO A 325 1.79 23.78 -7.24
CA PRO A 325 2.61 23.37 -8.38
C PRO A 325 1.76 23.14 -9.64
N PRO A 326 2.20 23.62 -10.82
CA PRO A 326 1.43 23.52 -12.06
C PRO A 326 1.47 22.12 -12.72
N GLN A 327 2.31 21.21 -12.24
CA GLN A 327 2.53 19.89 -12.85
C GLN A 327 1.27 19.03 -12.81
N THR A 328 0.91 18.45 -13.95
CA THR A 328 -0.24 17.56 -14.07
C THR A 328 0.02 16.23 -13.37
N VAL A 329 -1.05 15.53 -12.98
CA VAL A 329 -0.97 14.18 -12.41
C VAL A 329 -0.13 13.25 -13.30
N GLU A 330 -0.40 13.26 -14.60
CA GLU A 330 0.24 12.39 -15.57
C GLU A 330 1.70 12.75 -15.81
N ALA A 331 2.04 14.05 -15.81
CA ALA A 331 3.42 14.49 -15.84
C ALA A 331 4.18 13.98 -14.60
N CYS A 332 3.59 14.13 -13.41
CA CYS A 332 4.18 13.63 -12.17
C CYS A 332 4.38 12.11 -12.22
N ILE A 333 3.37 11.33 -12.62
CA ILE A 333 3.48 9.86 -12.71
C ILE A 333 4.54 9.43 -13.73
N ARG A 334 4.61 10.10 -14.89
CA ARG A 334 5.55 9.78 -15.95
C ARG A 334 7.00 10.06 -15.54
N ASN A 335 7.23 11.19 -14.88
CA ASN A 335 8.55 11.68 -14.53
C ASN A 335 9.07 11.13 -13.20
N ARG A 336 8.19 10.81 -12.25
CA ARG A 336 8.55 10.28 -10.93
C ARG A 336 9.56 9.14 -11.06
N ARG A 337 10.72 9.30 -10.42
CA ARG A 337 11.71 8.23 -10.22
C ARG A 337 12.14 8.16 -8.77
N SER A 338 12.64 6.99 -8.38
CA SER A 338 13.20 6.80 -7.05
C SER A 338 14.60 7.40 -7.03
N ALA A 339 14.77 8.51 -6.29
CA ALA A 339 16.04 9.22 -6.18
C ALA A 339 17.17 8.25 -5.79
N GLN A 340 18.34 8.36 -6.43
CA GLN A 340 19.48 7.53 -6.03
C GLN A 340 20.28 8.20 -4.92
N ARG A 341 20.42 9.52 -4.99
CA ARG A 341 21.17 10.38 -4.07
C ARG A 341 20.38 11.66 -3.81
N PHE A 342 20.68 12.30 -2.69
CA PHE A 342 20.11 13.60 -2.33
C PHE A 342 21.23 14.61 -2.14
N ALA A 343 21.03 15.83 -2.61
CA ALA A 343 21.94 16.94 -2.43
C ALA A 343 21.82 17.51 -1.01
N ASP A 344 22.92 18.07 -0.51
CA ASP A 344 22.94 18.79 0.76
C ASP A 344 22.34 20.20 0.61
N ARG A 345 21.02 20.24 0.32
CA ARG A 345 20.26 21.48 0.15
C ARG A 345 19.03 21.49 1.02
N LYS A 346 18.65 22.68 1.48
CA LYS A 346 17.39 22.90 2.21
C LYS A 346 16.19 22.80 1.28
N LEU A 347 15.11 22.22 1.80
CA LEU A 347 13.78 22.28 1.23
C LEU A 347 13.10 23.61 1.62
N PRO A 348 12.41 24.29 0.69
CA PRO A 348 11.46 25.34 1.02
C PRO A 348 10.37 24.84 1.99
N ARG A 349 9.86 25.73 2.87
CA ARG A 349 8.85 25.35 3.87
C ARG A 349 7.50 25.06 3.24
N ASP A 350 7.08 25.90 2.29
CA ASP A 350 5.87 25.77 1.50
C ASP A 350 5.83 24.46 0.69
N ALA A 351 6.97 23.98 0.20
CA ALA A 351 7.08 22.67 -0.45
C ALA A 351 6.84 21.51 0.52
N LEU A 352 7.30 21.60 1.77
CA LEU A 352 6.97 20.61 2.79
C LEU A 352 5.48 20.65 3.13
N ASP A 353 4.90 21.84 3.33
CA ASP A 353 3.49 21.99 3.66
C ASP A 353 2.59 21.42 2.56
N TRP A 354 2.93 21.65 1.28
CA TRP A 354 2.29 21.01 0.12
C TRP A 354 2.38 19.48 0.17
N ILE A 355 3.56 18.90 0.44
CA ILE A 355 3.72 17.43 0.51
C ILE A 355 2.87 16.85 1.65
N LEU A 356 2.79 17.53 2.79
CA LEU A 356 2.02 17.08 3.95
C LEU A 356 0.52 17.12 3.71
N ASP A 357 0.02 18.18 3.10
CA ASP A 357 -1.38 18.30 2.70
C ASP A 357 -1.74 17.24 1.65
N ALA A 358 -0.90 17.08 0.62
CA ALA A 358 -1.08 16.02 -0.36
C ALA A 358 -1.11 14.63 0.28
N ALA A 359 -0.22 14.34 1.23
CA ALA A 359 -0.10 13.03 1.85
C ALA A 359 -1.36 12.62 2.63
N VAL A 360 -1.91 13.51 3.47
CA VAL A 360 -2.95 13.15 4.45
C VAL A 360 -4.04 14.22 4.67
N GLY A 361 -4.05 15.31 3.90
CA GLY A 361 -5.11 16.33 3.94
C GLY A 361 -6.46 15.82 3.41
N HIS A 362 -6.41 14.80 2.54
CA HIS A 362 -7.56 14.08 2.02
C HIS A 362 -7.35 12.57 2.15
N PRO A 363 -8.41 11.73 2.25
CA PRO A 363 -8.28 10.27 2.21
C PRO A 363 -7.51 9.78 0.98
N ALA A 364 -6.57 8.83 1.13
CA ALA A 364 -5.87 8.21 0.00
C ALA A 364 -6.73 7.10 -0.63
N LEU A 365 -6.72 5.91 -0.03
CA LEU A 365 -7.50 4.75 -0.50
C LEU A 365 -8.72 4.52 0.38
N THR A 366 -8.53 4.59 1.68
CA THR A 366 -9.53 4.54 2.74
C THR A 366 -9.47 5.83 3.56
N ARG A 367 -10.39 6.03 4.51
CA ARG A 367 -10.55 7.29 5.27
C ARG A 367 -9.40 7.61 6.26
N ALA A 368 -8.16 7.19 5.98
CA ALA A 368 -6.97 7.35 6.81
C ALA A 368 -7.23 7.13 8.31
N LEU A 369 -8.12 6.19 8.65
CA LEU A 369 -8.37 5.82 10.03
C LEU A 369 -7.17 4.97 10.46
N ASN A 370 -6.59 5.30 11.61
CA ASN A 370 -5.50 4.55 12.22
C ASN A 370 -4.13 4.66 11.53
N VAL A 371 -3.85 5.74 10.79
CA VAL A 371 -2.48 6.09 10.38
C VAL A 371 -2.08 7.48 10.87
N GLU A 372 -0.82 7.61 11.30
CA GLU A 372 -0.19 8.87 11.71
C GLU A 372 1.02 9.16 10.81
N LEU A 373 1.32 10.45 10.61
CA LEU A 373 2.49 10.88 9.86
C LEU A 373 3.51 11.54 10.79
N LEU A 374 4.65 10.86 10.99
CA LEU A 374 5.82 11.42 11.67
C LEU A 374 6.88 11.83 10.66
N LEU A 375 7.71 12.81 11.02
CA LEU A 375 8.78 13.31 10.18
C LEU A 375 10.09 13.42 10.96
N ALA A 376 11.18 12.93 10.38
CA ALA A 376 12.52 13.37 10.76
C ALA A 376 12.95 14.50 9.82
N VAL A 377 12.97 15.73 10.32
CA VAL A 377 13.40 16.92 9.59
C VAL A 377 14.91 17.07 9.73
N HIS A 378 15.61 17.23 8.61
CA HIS A 378 17.07 17.45 8.60
C HIS A 378 17.42 18.83 8.06
N ARG A 379 16.77 19.22 6.95
CA ARG A 379 17.09 20.46 6.22
C ARG A 379 15.85 21.04 5.56
N VAL A 380 14.99 21.67 6.35
CA VAL A 380 13.82 22.41 5.86
C VAL A 380 13.92 23.86 6.34
N ALA A 381 13.60 24.81 5.48
CA ALA A 381 13.60 26.23 5.84
C ALA A 381 12.64 26.50 7.01
N ALA A 382 13.04 27.39 7.93
CA ALA A 382 12.27 27.76 9.12
C ALA A 382 11.88 26.59 10.06
N LEU A 383 12.56 25.44 9.98
CA LEU A 383 12.41 24.33 10.93
C LEU A 383 13.78 23.90 11.45
N GLU A 384 13.85 23.66 12.75
CA GLU A 384 15.03 23.05 13.37
C GLU A 384 15.06 21.54 13.07
N PRO A 385 16.25 20.92 12.92
CA PRO A 385 16.35 19.48 12.81
C PRO A 385 15.73 18.76 14.01
N GLY A 386 14.93 17.72 13.75
CA GLY A 386 14.21 17.02 14.81
C GLY A 386 13.16 16.04 14.33
N LEU A 387 12.47 15.43 15.30
CA LEU A 387 11.31 14.59 15.11
C LEU A 387 10.03 15.42 15.30
N TYR A 388 9.12 15.32 14.34
CA TYR A 388 7.85 16.05 14.33
C TYR A 388 6.67 15.09 14.08
N ARG A 389 5.52 15.40 14.67
CA ARG A 389 4.22 14.81 14.30
C ARG A 389 3.43 15.81 13.47
N TYR A 390 2.84 15.36 12.36
CA TYR A 390 1.90 16.16 11.61
C TYR A 390 0.47 15.92 12.07
N GLN A 391 -0.26 17.00 12.37
CA GLN A 391 -1.68 16.99 12.72
C GLN A 391 -2.49 17.52 11.54
N ALA A 392 -2.99 16.61 10.70
CA ALA A 392 -3.68 16.97 9.46
C ALA A 392 -4.88 17.91 9.67
N GLY A 393 -5.71 17.64 10.68
CA GLY A 393 -6.92 18.45 10.94
C GLY A 393 -6.66 19.90 11.35
N SER A 394 -5.44 20.25 11.78
CA SER A 394 -5.03 21.63 12.07
C SER A 394 -3.89 22.12 11.19
N ALA A 395 -3.49 21.33 10.19
CA ALA A 395 -2.32 21.55 9.34
C ALA A 395 -1.06 21.97 10.13
N ARG A 396 -0.80 21.33 11.29
CA ARG A 396 0.27 21.73 12.21
C ARG A 396 1.36 20.67 12.34
N LEU A 397 2.62 21.11 12.33
CA LEU A 397 3.76 20.32 12.77
C LEU A 397 4.02 20.54 14.26
N VAL A 398 3.97 19.47 15.04
CA VAL A 398 4.28 19.46 16.47
C VAL A 398 5.68 18.86 16.65
N SER A 399 6.63 19.67 17.16
CA SER A 399 7.96 19.19 17.51
C SER A 399 7.87 18.22 18.68
N LEU A 400 8.29 16.97 18.48
CA LEU A 400 8.37 15.96 19.53
C LEU A 400 9.75 15.95 20.17
N ARG A 401 10.80 16.11 19.37
CA ARG A 401 12.19 16.08 19.83
C ARG A 401 13.08 16.92 18.91
N LYS A 402 13.83 17.87 19.46
CA LYS A 402 14.84 18.67 18.73
C LYS A 402 16.19 17.95 18.79
N ALA A 403 16.64 17.39 17.67
CA ALA A 403 17.88 16.63 17.59
C ALA A 403 18.27 16.37 16.13
N ASP A 404 19.56 16.26 15.86
CA ASP A 404 20.03 15.67 14.60
C ASP A 404 19.86 14.15 14.63
N LEU A 405 19.00 13.63 13.76
CA LEU A 405 18.67 12.20 13.70
C LEU A 405 19.36 11.47 12.56
N ARG A 406 20.21 12.14 11.77
CA ARG A 406 20.78 11.59 10.52
C ARG A 406 21.52 10.28 10.74
N GLU A 407 22.46 10.25 11.67
CA GLU A 407 23.30 9.06 11.92
C GLU A 407 22.46 7.89 12.45
N SER A 408 21.59 8.15 13.43
CA SER A 408 20.68 7.15 13.98
C SER A 408 19.72 6.61 12.92
N LEU A 409 19.21 7.48 12.04
CA LEU A 409 18.32 7.08 10.97
C LEU A 409 19.03 6.20 9.93
N VAL A 410 20.26 6.54 9.53
CA VAL A 410 21.10 5.69 8.65
C VAL A 410 21.29 4.30 9.28
N ARG A 411 21.60 4.25 10.57
CA ARG A 411 21.79 2.99 11.32
C ARG A 411 20.52 2.13 11.34
N SER A 412 19.37 2.71 11.71
CA SER A 412 18.08 2.01 11.72
C SER A 412 17.64 1.60 10.30
N CYS A 413 18.06 2.35 9.28
CA CYS A 413 17.83 2.04 7.87
C CYS A 413 18.90 1.13 7.25
N LEU A 414 19.57 0.29 8.04
CA LEU A 414 20.53 -0.72 7.57
C LEU A 414 21.75 -0.12 6.82
N GLY A 415 22.24 1.04 7.28
CA GLY A 415 23.41 1.71 6.70
C GLY A 415 23.13 2.40 5.36
N GLN A 416 21.86 2.68 5.03
CA GLN A 416 21.52 3.37 3.79
C GLN A 416 21.73 4.89 3.95
N ASP A 417 22.89 5.39 3.53
CA ASP A 417 23.30 6.82 3.65
C ASP A 417 22.25 7.82 3.17
N LYS A 418 21.48 7.45 2.14
CA LYS A 418 20.39 8.27 1.61
C LYS A 418 19.35 8.67 2.66
N ALA A 419 19.19 7.89 3.72
CA ALA A 419 18.30 8.22 4.82
C ALA A 419 18.78 9.45 5.61
N GLY A 420 20.09 9.57 5.87
CA GLY A 420 20.67 10.77 6.49
C GLY A 420 20.93 11.91 5.50
N ALA A 421 21.12 11.59 4.21
CA ALA A 421 21.31 12.56 3.16
C ALA A 421 20.01 13.20 2.66
N CYS A 422 18.83 12.69 3.00
CA CYS A 422 17.57 13.36 2.63
C CYS A 422 17.37 14.65 3.44
N ALA A 423 16.51 15.55 2.96
CA ALA A 423 16.17 16.76 3.68
C ALA A 423 15.07 16.53 4.72
N VAL A 424 14.18 15.57 4.45
CA VAL A 424 13.12 15.11 5.36
C VAL A 424 12.79 13.65 5.09
N ALA A 425 12.57 12.87 6.15
CA ALA A 425 12.06 11.51 6.09
C ALA A 425 10.64 11.46 6.68
N PHE A 426 9.69 10.92 5.93
CA PHE A 426 8.30 10.73 6.33
C PHE A 426 8.07 9.28 6.74
N PHE A 427 7.46 9.08 7.90
CA PHE A 427 7.11 7.77 8.46
C PHE A 427 5.59 7.67 8.55
N VAL A 428 5.01 6.75 7.79
CA VAL A 428 3.61 6.36 7.96
C VAL A 428 3.56 5.32 9.06
N VAL A 429 2.98 5.71 10.19
CA VAL A 429 2.84 4.90 11.40
C VAL A 429 1.42 4.35 11.44
N GLY A 430 1.27 3.03 11.56
CA GLY A 430 -0.03 2.40 11.73
C GLY A 430 -0.36 2.24 13.21
N ASN A 431 -1.58 2.62 13.59
CA ASN A 431 -2.19 2.32 14.88
C ASN A 431 -2.82 0.93 14.77
N LEU A 432 -2.03 -0.09 15.10
CA LEU A 432 -2.34 -1.49 14.86
C LEU A 432 -3.51 -1.96 15.72
N ARG A 433 -3.50 -1.66 17.03
CA ARG A 433 -4.53 -2.09 17.98
C ARG A 433 -5.97 -1.84 17.47
N PRO A 434 -6.40 -0.60 17.18
CA PRO A 434 -7.77 -0.35 16.73
C PRO A 434 -8.09 -1.00 15.38
N ALA A 435 -7.08 -1.21 14.51
CA ALA A 435 -7.29 -1.93 13.25
C ALA A 435 -7.50 -3.43 13.46
N ILE A 436 -6.73 -4.06 14.36
CA ILE A 436 -6.84 -5.48 14.69
C ILE A 436 -8.11 -5.75 15.50
N GLU A 437 -8.45 -4.92 16.48
CA GLU A 437 -9.69 -5.07 17.26
C GLU A 437 -10.94 -4.96 16.36
N ALA A 438 -10.87 -4.16 15.29
CA ALA A 438 -11.98 -3.96 14.37
C ALA A 438 -12.09 -5.04 13.27
N LEU A 439 -10.96 -5.53 12.74
CA LEU A 439 -10.92 -6.32 11.50
C LEU A 439 -9.92 -7.50 11.55
N GLY A 440 -9.28 -7.75 12.68
CA GLY A 440 -8.18 -8.71 12.80
C GLY A 440 -7.02 -8.40 11.86
N GLU A 441 -6.37 -9.44 11.33
CA GLU A 441 -5.27 -9.36 10.38
C GLU A 441 -5.66 -8.67 9.05
N ARG A 442 -6.96 -8.65 8.70
CA ARG A 442 -7.43 -7.85 7.56
C ARG A 442 -7.23 -6.35 7.82
N GLY A 443 -7.36 -5.89 9.06
CA GLY A 443 -7.05 -4.51 9.45
C GLY A 443 -5.59 -4.13 9.18
N TYR A 444 -4.65 -5.06 9.43
CA TYR A 444 -3.24 -4.84 9.10
C TYR A 444 -2.99 -4.73 7.59
N ARG A 445 -3.70 -5.54 6.79
CA ARG A 445 -3.65 -5.46 5.33
C ARG A 445 -4.13 -4.10 4.82
N ASP A 446 -5.23 -3.59 5.36
CA ASP A 446 -5.78 -2.28 4.98
C ASP A 446 -4.80 -1.15 5.32
N LEU A 447 -4.17 -1.20 6.51
CA LEU A 447 -3.14 -0.24 6.91
C LEU A 447 -1.92 -0.21 5.96
N LEU A 448 -1.46 -1.37 5.48
CA LEU A 448 -0.32 -1.45 4.55
C LEU A 448 -0.67 -0.87 3.17
N ILE A 449 -1.89 -1.14 2.68
CA ILE A 449 -2.39 -0.57 1.42
C ILE A 449 -2.52 0.96 1.55
N GLU A 450 -3.10 1.45 2.64
CA GLU A 450 -3.22 2.89 2.91
C GLU A 450 -1.83 3.55 2.98
N ALA A 451 -0.88 2.94 3.69
CA ALA A 451 0.48 3.48 3.81
C ALA A 451 1.20 3.58 2.46
N GLY A 452 0.96 2.63 1.54
CA GLY A 452 1.44 2.71 0.16
C GLY A 452 0.79 3.83 -0.64
N GLY A 453 -0.52 4.04 -0.47
CA GLY A 453 -1.24 5.16 -1.11
C GLY A 453 -0.69 6.52 -0.67
N ILE A 454 -0.53 6.71 0.64
CA ILE A 454 0.10 7.92 1.22
C ILE A 454 1.52 8.10 0.68
N GLY A 455 2.33 7.02 0.65
CA GLY A 455 3.67 7.05 0.07
C GLY A 455 3.67 7.49 -1.40
N GLN A 456 2.67 7.09 -2.19
CA GLN A 456 2.54 7.51 -3.58
C GLN A 456 2.23 9.00 -3.71
N ARG A 457 1.35 9.53 -2.86
CA ARG A 457 1.08 10.96 -2.82
C ARG A 457 2.31 11.77 -2.47
N ILE A 458 3.10 11.34 -1.48
CA ILE A 458 4.37 11.99 -1.13
C ILE A 458 5.31 12.01 -2.34
N TYR A 459 5.43 10.89 -3.07
CA TYR A 459 6.24 10.81 -4.30
C TYR A 459 5.81 11.83 -5.35
N LEU A 460 4.51 11.88 -5.65
CA LEU A 460 3.98 12.72 -6.71
C LEU A 460 3.96 14.20 -6.31
N ALA A 461 3.69 14.50 -5.04
CA ALA A 461 3.74 15.85 -4.50
C ALA A 461 5.18 16.40 -4.50
N ALA A 462 6.16 15.58 -4.14
CA ALA A 462 7.57 15.94 -4.25
C ALA A 462 7.96 16.22 -5.72
N GLU A 463 7.60 15.33 -6.65
CA GLU A 463 7.83 15.54 -8.09
C GLU A 463 7.19 16.84 -8.59
N ALA A 464 5.93 17.10 -8.22
CA ALA A 464 5.22 18.33 -8.59
C ALA A 464 5.96 19.57 -8.05
N ALA A 465 6.47 19.52 -6.82
CA ALA A 465 7.27 20.61 -6.24
C ALA A 465 8.70 20.74 -6.80
N GLY A 466 9.08 19.95 -7.82
CA GLY A 466 10.44 19.95 -8.39
C GLY A 466 11.48 19.35 -7.43
N LEU A 467 11.04 18.41 -6.61
CA LEU A 467 11.84 17.68 -5.63
C LEU A 467 11.91 16.21 -6.01
N ALA A 468 12.86 15.50 -5.39
CA ALA A 468 13.03 14.08 -5.56
C ALA A 468 12.57 13.33 -4.31
N ALA A 469 12.07 12.12 -4.51
CA ALA A 469 11.62 11.26 -3.42
C ALA A 469 12.12 9.82 -3.57
N ARG A 470 12.13 9.10 -2.45
CA ARG A 470 12.47 7.69 -2.41
C ARG A 470 11.83 6.95 -1.26
N ASN A 471 11.10 5.90 -1.58
CA ASN A 471 10.70 4.91 -0.58
C ASN A 471 11.87 4.06 -0.12
N LEU A 472 11.91 3.80 1.18
CA LEU A 472 12.87 2.92 1.81
C LEU A 472 12.13 1.77 2.48
N ALA A 473 12.14 0.62 1.80
CA ALA A 473 11.41 -0.56 2.25
C ALA A 473 12.14 -1.34 3.38
N ALA A 474 13.47 -1.23 3.43
CA ALA A 474 14.31 -2.00 4.33
C ALA A 474 14.82 -1.13 5.49
N PHE A 475 14.38 -1.44 6.70
CA PHE A 475 14.82 -0.88 7.98
C PHE A 475 14.71 -1.96 9.06
N ARG A 476 15.38 -1.75 10.21
CA ARG A 476 15.20 -2.55 11.43
C ARG A 476 14.00 -1.99 12.20
N ASP A 477 12.91 -2.75 12.29
CA ASP A 477 11.64 -2.26 12.83
C ASP A 477 11.81 -1.79 14.28
N ASP A 478 12.45 -2.58 15.15
CA ASP A 478 12.61 -2.22 16.57
C ASP A 478 13.51 -0.98 16.75
N ASP A 479 14.63 -0.91 16.02
CA ASP A 479 15.55 0.25 16.10
C ASP A 479 14.90 1.52 15.53
N LEU A 480 14.07 1.39 14.48
CA LEU A 480 13.37 2.53 13.90
C LEU A 480 12.19 2.98 14.78
N ASN A 481 11.40 2.06 15.31
CA ASN A 481 10.31 2.38 16.24
C ASN A 481 10.86 3.05 17.51
N GLY A 482 11.94 2.51 18.09
CA GLY A 482 12.61 3.12 19.24
C GLY A 482 13.16 4.51 18.94
N LEU A 483 13.72 4.74 17.74
CA LEU A 483 14.15 6.08 17.31
C LEU A 483 12.98 7.07 17.27
N LEU A 484 11.76 6.63 16.97
CA LEU A 484 10.57 7.48 16.84
C LEU A 484 9.70 7.50 18.10
N ASP A 485 10.19 6.95 19.22
CA ASP A 485 9.46 6.82 20.48
C ASP A 485 8.14 6.03 20.33
N LEU A 486 8.17 4.98 19.51
CA LEU A 486 7.07 4.05 19.26
C LEU A 486 7.33 2.69 19.92
N ASP A 487 6.28 2.03 20.39
CA ASP A 487 6.35 0.74 21.07
C ASP A 487 6.51 -0.47 20.11
N GLY A 488 6.19 -0.30 18.82
CA GLY A 488 6.35 -1.34 17.80
C GLY A 488 5.35 -2.50 17.91
N ARG A 489 4.29 -2.34 18.72
CA ARG A 489 3.20 -3.31 18.92
C ARG A 489 1.84 -2.68 18.62
N GLU A 490 1.47 -1.64 19.35
CA GLU A 490 0.28 -0.80 19.13
C GLU A 490 0.49 0.20 18.02
N ARG A 491 1.68 0.80 17.98
CA ARG A 491 2.06 1.75 16.95
C ARG A 491 3.38 1.36 16.34
N ALA A 492 3.41 1.24 15.02
CA ALA A 492 4.61 0.81 14.31
C ALA A 492 4.74 1.49 12.95
N VAL A 493 5.98 1.75 12.53
CA VAL A 493 6.27 2.23 11.18
C VAL A 493 5.89 1.14 10.16
N LEU A 494 5.02 1.51 9.22
CA LEU A 494 4.62 0.65 8.11
C LEU A 494 5.34 1.02 6.82
N HIS A 495 5.56 2.31 6.60
CA HIS A 495 6.16 2.82 5.37
C HIS A 495 7.05 4.04 5.64
N LEU A 496 8.12 4.17 4.85
CA LEU A 496 9.11 5.23 4.95
C LEU A 496 9.37 5.82 3.56
N THR A 497 9.18 7.13 3.43
CA THR A 497 9.51 7.91 2.23
C THR A 497 10.49 9.01 2.56
N LEU A 498 11.56 9.14 1.79
CA LEU A 498 12.57 10.19 1.90
C LEU A 498 12.29 11.26 0.84
N ALA A 499 12.50 12.53 1.14
CA ALA A 499 12.44 13.61 0.14
C ALA A 499 13.61 14.60 0.29
N GLY A 500 13.96 15.23 -0.83
CA GLY A 500 15.02 16.23 -0.92
C GLY A 500 15.22 16.71 -2.35
N ARG A 501 16.33 17.39 -2.62
CA ARG A 501 16.75 17.68 -4.00
C ARG A 501 17.64 16.55 -4.51
N GLU A 502 17.48 16.14 -5.75
CA GLU A 502 18.39 15.17 -6.36
C GLU A 502 19.79 15.79 -6.52
N ALA A 503 20.82 14.95 -6.38
CA ALA A 503 22.24 15.35 -6.46
C ALA A 503 22.86 15.02 -7.82
#